data_AF-R7TMD5-F1
#
_entry.id   AF-R7TMD5-F1
#
_cell.length_a   1.000
_cell.length_b   1.000
_cell.length_c   1.000
_cell.angle_alpha   90.00
_cell.angle_beta   90.00
_cell.angle_gamma   90.00
#
_symmetry.space_group_name_H-M   'P 1'
#
loop_
_entity.id
_entity.type
_entity.pdbx_description
1 polymer ?
#
loop_
_entity_poly.entity_id
_entity_poly.type
_entity_poly.pdbx_seq_one_letter_code
_entity_poly.pdbx_strand_id
1 'polypeptide(L)'
;MPSAGVPLVSKEQAFLETYFLSHSKFAYDKAKDLSEKEKEASKNHPSILWTSCLNQLVSLAVAEKAYTSLVFLCSQNLSKRFLGRRDNLKTTYSHMLTEFRRMEESTRKHVKSGNMLDSLLGHLSGHLCHFITARLKTMEFYEQTVAMAQSKVVSFEDLLNVISEIIQSHQKNFHHPILSPIKCTFSLECDVMYNLLMCQMNICRCQFLPSLLHLHDAHSKLISWAGMAVTRDQQGKKLSFGASSRSVVHPLYQWLLKFKGLLISKFSLYFHDTLSRQAPAPEVKALMAKTSIDFLAKIATFQRKSDATCVSLILELTEMDEAYHGPGYHHPKKITDKPTGVDNFPAIFTFPGEKPDKLWPNVIMILMAKADELSYGEKIIYFFDERMQKTYFLGQVDPKMTMLVLFENKKNEKDTYVNNTLSELCAQLKGSRVLLQLRS
;
A
#
# COMPACT_ATOMS: atom_id res chain seq x y z
N MET A 1 46.84 29.61 -15.86
CA MET A 1 46.33 28.45 -15.10
C MET A 1 45.30 27.74 -15.95
N PRO A 2 45.53 26.49 -16.41
CA PRO A 2 44.55 25.77 -17.21
C PRO A 2 43.40 25.31 -16.29
N SER A 3 42.17 25.47 -16.76
CA SER A 3 40.98 24.91 -16.12
C SER A 3 41.13 23.40 -15.97
N ALA A 4 41.02 22.90 -14.73
CA ALA A 4 40.93 21.47 -14.48
C ALA A 4 39.74 20.91 -15.27
N GLY A 5 40.04 20.14 -16.32
CA GLY A 5 39.03 19.49 -17.14
C GLY A 5 38.20 18.55 -16.27
N VAL A 6 36.89 18.59 -16.43
CA VAL A 6 35.97 17.59 -15.88
C VAL A 6 36.49 16.21 -16.30
N PRO A 7 36.70 15.24 -15.38
CA PRO A 7 37.14 13.91 -15.77
C PRO A 7 36.14 13.32 -16.76
N LEU A 8 36.61 12.83 -17.92
CA LEU A 8 35.75 12.09 -18.85
C LEU A 8 35.15 10.89 -18.11
N VAL A 9 33.83 10.79 -18.10
CA VAL A 9 33.12 9.61 -17.60
C VAL A 9 33.53 8.40 -18.44
N SER A 10 33.97 7.32 -17.80
CA SER A 10 34.35 6.11 -18.53
C SER A 10 33.15 5.49 -19.25
N LYS A 11 33.40 4.74 -20.33
CA LYS A 11 32.34 4.04 -21.08
C LYS A 11 31.52 3.12 -20.15
N GLU A 12 32.20 2.43 -19.25
CA GLU A 12 31.63 1.49 -18.29
C GLU A 12 30.75 2.21 -17.25
N GLN A 13 31.20 3.37 -16.76
CA GLN A 13 30.39 4.18 -15.86
C GLN A 13 29.11 4.68 -16.54
N ALA A 14 29.22 5.21 -17.77
CA ALA A 14 28.06 5.68 -18.54
C ALA A 14 27.06 4.53 -18.83
N PHE A 15 27.57 3.33 -19.10
CA PHE A 15 26.76 2.12 -19.19
C PHE A 15 25.99 1.85 -17.89
N LEU A 16 26.68 1.82 -16.75
CA LEU A 16 26.06 1.52 -15.45
C LEU A 16 24.98 2.54 -15.09
N GLU A 17 25.24 3.83 -15.30
CA GLU A 17 24.25 4.90 -15.10
C GLU A 17 23.00 4.68 -15.97
N THR A 18 23.19 4.35 -17.25
CA THR A 18 22.08 4.06 -18.18
C THR A 18 21.30 2.80 -17.78
N TYR A 19 22.00 1.76 -17.32
CA TYR A 19 21.42 0.51 -16.85
C TYR A 19 20.53 0.73 -15.62
N PHE A 20 21.03 1.39 -14.58
CA PHE A 20 20.25 1.64 -13.36
C PHE A 20 19.13 2.66 -13.57
N LEU A 21 19.33 3.63 -14.48
CA LEU A 21 18.25 4.50 -14.91
C LEU A 21 17.12 3.70 -15.58
N SER A 22 17.45 2.73 -16.44
CA SER A 22 16.45 1.86 -17.08
C SER A 22 15.68 1.02 -16.05
N HIS A 23 16.35 0.53 -15.00
CA HIS A 23 15.71 -0.13 -13.86
C HIS A 23 14.68 0.75 -13.15
N SER A 24 15.04 2.00 -12.86
CA SER A 24 14.14 2.92 -12.15
C SER A 24 12.88 3.29 -12.94
N LYS A 25 12.94 3.14 -14.26
CA LYS A 25 11.84 3.35 -15.21
C LYS A 25 11.05 2.07 -15.48
N PHE A 26 11.39 1.00 -14.76
CA PHE A 26 10.89 -0.35 -14.96
C PHE A 26 11.09 -0.90 -16.38
N ALA A 27 12.07 -0.40 -17.11
CA ALA A 27 12.44 -0.86 -18.44
C ALA A 27 13.40 -2.06 -18.31
N TYR A 28 12.96 -3.11 -17.61
CA TYR A 28 13.81 -4.25 -17.25
C TYR A 28 14.29 -5.04 -18.47
N ASP A 29 13.45 -5.20 -19.50
CA ASP A 29 13.86 -5.87 -20.74
C ASP A 29 14.94 -5.05 -21.45
N LYS A 30 14.80 -3.72 -21.49
CA LYS A 30 15.84 -2.82 -22.01
C LYS A 30 17.13 -2.92 -21.20
N ALA A 31 17.05 -2.97 -19.87
CA ALA A 31 18.22 -3.11 -19.01
C ALA A 31 18.93 -4.46 -19.23
N LYS A 32 18.16 -5.54 -19.40
CA LYS A 32 18.67 -6.86 -19.76
C LYS A 32 19.39 -6.85 -21.11
N ASP A 33 18.74 -6.32 -22.14
CA ASP A 33 19.29 -6.22 -23.50
C ASP A 33 20.57 -5.37 -23.54
N LEU A 34 20.61 -4.28 -22.77
CA LEU A 34 21.81 -3.46 -22.61
C LEU A 34 22.98 -4.27 -22.05
N SER A 35 22.75 -5.00 -20.95
CA SER A 35 23.79 -5.84 -20.33
C SER A 35 24.24 -6.99 -21.22
N GLU A 36 23.34 -7.62 -21.97
CA GLU A 36 23.70 -8.68 -22.92
C GLU A 36 24.54 -8.14 -24.08
N LYS A 37 24.18 -6.98 -24.64
CA LYS A 37 24.98 -6.33 -25.69
C LYS A 37 26.36 -5.92 -25.19
N GLU A 38 26.45 -5.33 -24.01
CA GLU A 38 27.74 -4.92 -23.44
C GLU A 38 28.61 -6.14 -23.10
N LYS A 39 28.01 -7.25 -22.65
CA LYS A 39 28.69 -8.52 -22.43
C LYS A 39 29.27 -9.08 -23.74
N GLU A 40 28.51 -9.07 -24.83
CA GLU A 40 29.00 -9.51 -26.14
C GLU A 40 30.12 -8.61 -26.67
N ALA A 41 30.02 -7.29 -26.46
CA ALA A 41 31.06 -6.33 -26.83
C ALA A 41 32.33 -6.45 -25.96
N SER A 42 32.20 -6.97 -24.73
CA SER A 42 33.27 -7.04 -23.72
C SER A 42 33.91 -8.43 -23.61
N LYS A 43 33.74 -9.33 -24.60
CA LYS A 43 34.29 -10.70 -24.55
C LYS A 43 35.80 -10.77 -24.29
N ASN A 44 36.55 -9.78 -24.79
CA ASN A 44 38.00 -9.67 -24.62
C ASN A 44 38.39 -8.59 -23.60
N HIS A 45 37.47 -8.19 -22.72
CA HIS A 45 37.73 -7.13 -21.75
C HIS A 45 38.73 -7.60 -20.68
N PRO A 46 39.75 -6.77 -20.33
CA PRO A 46 40.83 -7.19 -19.44
C PRO A 46 40.36 -7.42 -17.98
N SER A 47 39.29 -6.76 -17.54
CA SER A 47 38.71 -6.99 -16.21
C SER A 47 37.74 -8.17 -16.20
N ILE A 48 38.10 -9.22 -15.44
CA ILE A 48 37.23 -10.38 -15.16
C ILE A 48 36.03 -9.96 -14.29
N LEU A 49 36.22 -8.96 -13.41
CA LEU A 49 35.17 -8.43 -12.55
C LEU A 49 34.08 -7.74 -13.36
N TRP A 50 34.45 -7.06 -14.46
CA TRP A 50 33.47 -6.46 -15.38
C TRP A 50 32.54 -7.52 -16.00
N THR A 51 33.10 -8.58 -16.56
CA THR A 51 32.31 -9.68 -17.14
C THR A 51 31.42 -10.36 -16.09
N SER A 52 31.95 -10.56 -14.88
CA SER A 52 31.19 -11.12 -13.76
C SER A 52 30.04 -10.20 -13.35
N CYS A 53 30.28 -8.89 -13.28
CA CYS A 53 29.27 -7.88 -12.98
C CYS A 53 28.14 -7.90 -14.03
N LEU A 54 28.48 -7.85 -15.32
CA LEU A 54 27.50 -7.87 -16.41
C LEU A 54 26.58 -9.10 -16.34
N ASN A 55 27.11 -10.28 -16.01
CA ASN A 55 26.30 -11.47 -15.78
C ASN A 55 25.28 -11.28 -14.65
N GLN A 56 25.70 -10.69 -13.52
CA GLN A 56 24.79 -10.43 -12.40
C GLN A 56 23.78 -9.32 -12.71
N LEU A 57 24.14 -8.32 -13.53
CA LEU A 57 23.19 -7.30 -13.99
C LEU A 57 22.09 -7.91 -14.88
N VAL A 58 22.40 -8.88 -15.75
CA VAL A 58 21.35 -9.61 -16.49
C VAL A 58 20.38 -10.29 -15.53
N SER A 59 20.90 -11.01 -14.52
CA SER A 59 20.08 -11.66 -13.49
C SER A 59 19.24 -10.68 -12.70
N LEU A 60 19.79 -9.51 -12.33
CA LEU A 60 19.11 -8.47 -11.58
C LEU A 60 17.93 -7.88 -12.35
N ALA A 61 18.08 -7.62 -13.65
CA ALA A 61 16.99 -7.16 -14.51
C ALA A 61 15.82 -8.15 -14.57
N VAL A 62 16.12 -9.45 -14.69
CA VAL A 62 15.11 -10.51 -14.69
C VAL A 62 14.43 -10.62 -13.31
N ALA A 63 15.20 -10.55 -12.23
CA ALA A 63 14.71 -10.68 -10.86
C ALA A 63 13.79 -9.49 -10.46
N GLU A 64 14.17 -8.25 -10.78
CA GLU A 64 13.35 -7.06 -10.46
C GLU A 64 12.05 -7.02 -11.29
N LYS A 65 12.08 -7.51 -12.54
CA LYS A 65 10.85 -7.70 -13.35
C LYS A 65 9.91 -8.71 -12.70
N ALA A 66 10.43 -9.85 -12.26
CA ALA A 66 9.64 -10.85 -11.54
C ALA A 66 9.11 -10.29 -10.21
N TYR A 67 9.94 -9.57 -9.46
CA TYR A 67 9.54 -8.94 -8.21
C TYR A 67 8.37 -7.96 -8.37
N THR A 68 8.47 -7.00 -9.29
CA THR A 68 7.43 -5.98 -9.53
C THR A 68 6.13 -6.55 -10.11
N SER A 69 6.20 -7.73 -10.73
CA SER A 69 5.04 -8.51 -11.14
C SER A 69 4.39 -9.35 -10.03
N LEU A 70 4.96 -9.35 -8.81
CA LEU A 70 4.48 -10.08 -7.64
C LEU A 70 4.36 -11.60 -7.81
N VAL A 71 5.01 -12.19 -8.83
CA VAL A 71 4.86 -13.64 -9.14
C VAL A 71 5.35 -14.56 -8.02
N PHE A 72 6.18 -14.06 -7.10
CA PHE A 72 6.61 -14.81 -5.92
C PHE A 72 5.48 -15.07 -4.91
N LEU A 73 4.40 -14.28 -4.95
CA LEU A 73 3.24 -14.44 -4.07
C LEU A 73 2.22 -15.48 -4.57
N CYS A 74 2.20 -15.77 -5.87
CA CYS A 74 1.25 -16.70 -6.51
C CYS A 74 1.32 -18.13 -5.95
N SER A 75 0.16 -18.78 -5.77
CA SER A 75 0.01 -20.13 -5.19
C SER A 75 0.47 -21.27 -6.12
N GLN A 76 0.85 -22.41 -5.50
CA GLN A 76 1.26 -23.69 -6.12
C GLN A 76 0.34 -24.18 -7.26
N ASN A 77 -0.96 -23.87 -7.22
CA ASN A 77 -1.92 -24.36 -8.22
C ASN A 77 -1.92 -23.54 -9.53
N LEU A 78 -1.56 -22.25 -9.49
CA LEU A 78 -1.40 -21.41 -10.69
C LEU A 78 0.03 -21.51 -11.26
N SER A 79 1.03 -21.74 -10.41
CA SER A 79 2.43 -21.98 -10.83
C SER A 79 2.63 -23.34 -11.53
N LYS A 80 1.68 -24.29 -11.42
CA LYS A 80 1.68 -25.50 -12.27
C LYS A 80 1.26 -25.20 -13.72
N ARG A 81 0.45 -24.16 -13.96
CA ARG A 81 0.11 -23.68 -15.31
C ARG A 81 1.16 -22.69 -15.86
N PHE A 82 1.88 -22.00 -14.97
CA PHE A 82 3.00 -21.12 -15.30
C PHE A 82 4.25 -21.54 -14.53
N LEU A 83 4.92 -22.61 -15.00
CA LEU A 83 6.30 -23.01 -14.69
C LEU A 83 6.82 -22.67 -13.26
N GLY A 84 6.57 -23.55 -12.27
CA GLY A 84 7.51 -23.94 -11.20
C GLY A 84 8.23 -22.89 -10.34
N ARG A 85 7.83 -21.62 -10.34
CA ARG A 85 8.72 -20.48 -9.99
C ARG A 85 8.61 -19.90 -8.58
N ARG A 86 7.94 -20.53 -7.61
CA ARG A 86 7.87 -19.97 -6.25
C ARG A 86 9.23 -20.00 -5.54
N ASP A 87 9.98 -21.09 -5.71
CA ASP A 87 11.29 -21.27 -5.07
C ASP A 87 12.46 -20.60 -5.80
N ASN A 88 12.22 -20.00 -6.98
CA ASN A 88 13.32 -19.49 -7.80
C ASN A 88 13.70 -18.03 -7.49
N LEU A 89 12.76 -17.15 -7.13
CA LEU A 89 13.09 -15.71 -7.05
C LEU A 89 13.96 -15.35 -5.84
N LYS A 90 13.60 -15.82 -4.63
CA LYS A 90 14.45 -15.64 -3.44
C LYS A 90 15.82 -16.28 -3.64
N THR A 91 15.86 -17.49 -4.22
CA THR A 91 17.10 -18.19 -4.58
C THR A 91 17.95 -17.40 -5.56
N THR A 92 17.34 -16.78 -6.58
CA THR A 92 18.03 -15.90 -7.54
C THR A 92 18.66 -14.70 -6.84
N TYR A 93 17.92 -14.02 -5.95
CA TYR A 93 18.47 -12.93 -5.14
C TYR A 93 19.60 -13.40 -4.22
N SER A 94 19.45 -14.53 -3.52
CA SER A 94 20.48 -15.11 -2.66
C SER A 94 21.75 -15.51 -3.42
N HIS A 95 21.60 -16.02 -4.65
CA HIS A 95 22.73 -16.30 -5.53
C HIS A 95 23.45 -15.01 -5.93
N MET A 96 22.71 -14.00 -6.41
CA MET A 96 23.29 -12.69 -6.75
C MET A 96 24.01 -12.06 -5.55
N LEU A 97 23.42 -12.14 -4.36
CA LEU A 97 24.03 -11.65 -3.13
C LEU A 97 25.39 -12.31 -2.86
N THR A 98 25.50 -13.61 -3.09
CA THR A 98 26.76 -14.36 -2.92
C THR A 98 27.80 -13.90 -3.93
N GLU A 99 27.41 -13.72 -5.20
CA GLU A 99 28.32 -13.28 -6.26
C GLU A 99 28.79 -11.83 -6.07
N PHE A 100 27.90 -10.90 -5.69
CA PHE A 100 28.29 -9.52 -5.37
C PHE A 100 29.22 -9.45 -4.16
N ARG A 101 28.98 -10.24 -3.10
CA ARG A 101 29.90 -10.33 -1.96
C ARG A 101 31.28 -10.83 -2.39
N ARG A 102 31.33 -11.87 -3.23
CA ARG A 102 32.59 -12.39 -3.78
C ARG A 102 33.35 -11.32 -4.57
N MET A 103 32.67 -10.54 -5.42
CA MET A 103 33.29 -9.46 -6.19
C MET A 103 33.80 -8.32 -5.29
N GLU A 104 33.06 -7.96 -4.25
CA GLU A 104 33.48 -6.98 -3.25
C GLU A 104 34.75 -7.44 -2.52
N GLU A 105 34.77 -8.69 -2.03
CA GLU A 105 35.91 -9.27 -1.31
C GLU A 105 37.15 -9.41 -2.20
N SER A 106 36.99 -9.83 -3.45
CA SER A 106 38.09 -9.90 -4.42
C SER A 106 38.75 -8.53 -4.61
N THR A 107 37.96 -7.46 -4.64
CA THR A 107 38.48 -6.10 -4.79
C THR A 107 39.23 -5.62 -3.54
N ARG A 108 38.71 -5.95 -2.34
CA ARG A 108 39.36 -5.62 -1.05
C ARG A 108 40.69 -6.33 -0.84
N LYS A 109 40.91 -7.50 -1.44
CA LYS A 109 42.18 -8.24 -1.37
C LYS A 109 43.24 -7.71 -2.34
N HIS A 110 42.83 -7.00 -3.39
CA HIS A 110 43.70 -6.55 -4.49
C HIS A 110 43.83 -5.01 -4.59
N VAL A 111 43.72 -4.28 -3.48
CA VAL A 111 43.80 -2.80 -3.39
C VAL A 111 45.03 -2.18 -4.09
N LYS A 112 46.08 -2.98 -4.36
CA LYS A 112 47.32 -2.54 -5.01
C LYS A 112 47.29 -2.50 -6.55
N SER A 113 46.20 -2.89 -7.25
CA SER A 113 46.22 -3.00 -8.73
C SER A 113 46.04 -1.68 -9.50
N GLY A 114 45.62 -0.58 -8.86
CA GLY A 114 45.42 0.71 -9.53
C GLY A 114 44.31 0.74 -10.58
N ASN A 115 43.57 -0.35 -10.80
CA ASN A 115 42.46 -0.39 -11.75
C ASN A 115 41.22 0.29 -11.15
N MET A 116 40.96 1.53 -11.61
CA MET A 116 39.83 2.36 -11.14
C MET A 116 38.47 1.69 -11.37
N LEU A 117 38.32 0.92 -12.46
CA LEU A 117 37.07 0.20 -12.75
C LEU A 117 36.81 -0.91 -11.73
N ASP A 118 37.83 -1.73 -11.41
CA ASP A 118 37.68 -2.81 -10.44
C ASP A 118 37.33 -2.26 -9.05
N SER A 119 37.94 -1.14 -8.64
CA SER A 119 37.60 -0.44 -7.41
C SER A 119 36.14 0.04 -7.40
N LEU A 120 35.68 0.66 -8.50
CA LEU A 120 34.28 1.08 -8.66
C LEU A 120 33.34 -0.12 -8.55
N LEU A 121 33.62 -1.22 -9.25
CA LEU A 121 32.80 -2.42 -9.24
C LEU A 121 32.75 -3.09 -7.87
N GLY A 122 33.86 -3.12 -7.13
CA GLY A 122 33.88 -3.60 -5.75
C GLY A 122 32.99 -2.77 -4.83
N HIS A 123 33.07 -1.44 -4.92
CA HIS A 123 32.22 -0.53 -4.15
C HIS A 123 30.74 -0.69 -4.51
N LEU A 124 30.40 -0.73 -5.80
CA LEU A 124 29.03 -0.95 -6.27
C LEU A 124 28.49 -2.30 -5.82
N SER A 125 29.33 -3.34 -5.82
CA SER A 125 28.93 -4.69 -5.39
C SER A 125 28.51 -4.72 -3.91
N GLY A 126 29.25 -4.04 -3.02
CA GLY A 126 28.86 -3.92 -1.61
C GLY A 126 27.51 -3.21 -1.44
N HIS A 127 27.28 -2.13 -2.18
CA HIS A 127 26.00 -1.42 -2.16
C HIS A 127 24.86 -2.26 -2.74
N LEU A 128 25.10 -3.04 -3.81
CA LEU A 128 24.13 -3.96 -4.39
C LEU A 128 23.80 -5.10 -3.43
N CYS A 129 24.75 -5.55 -2.60
CA CYS A 129 24.46 -6.51 -1.52
C CYS A 129 23.44 -5.95 -0.53
N HIS A 130 23.59 -4.68 -0.13
CA HIS A 130 22.63 -4.01 0.75
C HIS A 130 21.26 -3.87 0.10
N PHE A 131 21.20 -3.47 -1.18
CA PHE A 131 19.94 -3.40 -1.94
C PHE A 131 19.24 -4.76 -2.03
N ILE A 132 19.96 -5.82 -2.42
CA ILE A 132 19.40 -7.17 -2.54
C ILE A 132 18.88 -7.68 -1.19
N THR A 133 19.61 -7.41 -0.11
CA THR A 133 19.18 -7.76 1.25
C THR A 133 17.87 -7.05 1.60
N ALA A 134 17.78 -5.75 1.32
CA ALA A 134 16.57 -4.97 1.54
C ALA A 134 15.39 -5.49 0.71
N ARG A 135 15.66 -5.91 -0.53
CA ARG A 135 14.65 -6.48 -1.44
C ARG A 135 14.11 -7.81 -0.92
N LEU A 136 14.98 -8.70 -0.43
CA LEU A 136 14.57 -9.96 0.23
C LEU A 136 13.66 -9.69 1.43
N LYS A 137 14.01 -8.71 2.28
CA LYS A 137 13.16 -8.29 3.41
C LYS A 137 11.82 -7.72 2.97
N THR A 138 11.79 -6.97 1.87
CA THR A 138 10.53 -6.45 1.33
C THR A 138 9.66 -7.57 0.73
N MET A 139 10.27 -8.63 0.16
CA MET A 139 9.53 -9.83 -0.25
C MET A 139 8.88 -10.53 0.96
N GLU A 140 9.64 -10.72 2.04
CA GLU A 140 9.13 -11.29 3.30
C GLU A 140 7.96 -10.45 3.85
N PHE A 141 8.07 -9.13 3.82
CA PHE A 141 6.99 -8.22 4.21
C PHE A 141 5.71 -8.42 3.39
N TYR A 142 5.80 -8.54 2.05
CA TYR A 142 4.62 -8.78 1.23
C TYR A 142 4.01 -10.17 1.46
N GLU A 143 4.82 -11.19 1.70
CA GLU A 143 4.35 -12.52 2.07
C GLU A 143 3.60 -12.49 3.42
N GLN A 144 4.15 -11.80 4.41
CA GLN A 144 3.52 -11.57 5.71
C GLN A 144 2.21 -10.79 5.56
N THR A 145 2.19 -9.73 4.75
CA THR A 145 0.98 -8.95 4.45
C THR A 145 -0.15 -9.85 3.94
N VAL A 146 0.16 -10.74 3.00
CA VAL A 146 -0.82 -11.69 2.47
C VAL A 146 -1.24 -12.73 3.50
N ALA A 147 -0.30 -13.27 4.27
CA ALA A 147 -0.60 -14.26 5.31
C ALA A 147 -1.54 -13.66 6.39
N MET A 148 -1.27 -12.43 6.82
CA MET A 148 -2.12 -11.69 7.76
C MET A 148 -3.47 -11.34 7.14
N ALA A 149 -3.53 -11.01 5.86
CA ALA A 149 -4.81 -10.75 5.18
C ALA A 149 -5.73 -11.97 5.10
N GLN A 150 -5.21 -13.18 5.32
CA GLN A 150 -6.00 -14.41 5.42
C GLN A 150 -6.52 -14.67 6.84
N SER A 151 -6.02 -13.96 7.85
CA SER A 151 -6.54 -14.04 9.21
C SER A 151 -7.87 -13.28 9.30
N LYS A 152 -8.64 -13.57 10.37
CA LYS A 152 -9.91 -12.86 10.64
C LYS A 152 -9.70 -11.37 10.99
N VAL A 153 -8.55 -11.05 11.59
CA VAL A 153 -8.20 -9.70 12.06
C VAL A 153 -6.79 -9.37 11.58
N VAL A 154 -6.70 -8.35 10.74
CA VAL A 154 -5.41 -7.84 10.24
C VAL A 154 -4.85 -6.84 11.25
N SER A 155 -3.73 -7.18 11.89
CA SER A 155 -2.95 -6.22 12.67
C SER A 155 -2.15 -5.33 11.73
N PHE A 156 -2.68 -4.15 11.42
CA PHE A 156 -1.97 -3.16 10.61
C PHE A 156 -0.74 -2.59 11.34
N GLU A 157 -0.74 -2.62 12.67
CA GLU A 157 0.37 -2.18 13.52
C GLU A 157 1.61 -3.06 13.35
N ASP A 158 1.44 -4.38 13.33
CA ASP A 158 2.58 -5.28 13.11
C ASP A 158 3.18 -5.08 11.71
N LEU A 159 2.34 -4.92 10.69
CA LEU A 159 2.81 -4.62 9.33
C LEU A 159 3.55 -3.29 9.27
N LEU A 160 3.05 -2.28 9.97
CA LEU A 160 3.67 -0.96 10.07
C LEU A 160 5.05 -1.05 10.74
N ASN A 161 5.18 -1.83 11.81
CA ASN A 161 6.44 -2.04 12.52
C ASN A 161 7.48 -2.69 11.60
N VAL A 162 7.09 -3.74 10.86
CA VAL A 162 7.98 -4.43 9.91
C VAL A 162 8.46 -3.49 8.80
N ILE A 163 7.55 -2.74 8.13
CA ILE A 163 7.99 -1.83 7.06
C ILE A 163 8.87 -0.68 7.60
N SER A 164 8.58 -0.19 8.81
CA SER A 164 9.39 0.84 9.47
C SER A 164 10.81 0.33 9.77
N GLU A 165 10.93 -0.89 10.26
CA GLU A 165 12.23 -1.54 10.49
C GLU A 165 13.02 -1.69 9.18
N ILE A 166 12.36 -2.10 8.09
CA ILE A 166 13.01 -2.21 6.77
C ILE A 166 13.55 -0.85 6.32
N ILE A 167 12.75 0.21 6.42
CA ILE A 167 13.13 1.58 6.05
C ILE A 167 14.36 2.02 6.87
N GLN A 168 14.27 1.91 8.19
CA GLN A 168 15.32 2.34 9.12
C GLN A 168 16.62 1.56 8.92
N SER A 169 16.52 0.25 8.70
CA SER A 169 17.67 -0.64 8.62
C SER A 169 18.37 -0.61 7.26
N HIS A 170 17.67 -0.27 6.17
CA HIS A 170 18.22 -0.47 4.82
C HIS A 170 18.29 0.79 3.95
N GLN A 171 17.40 1.76 4.08
CA GLN A 171 17.29 2.88 3.13
C GLN A 171 18.59 3.73 3.06
N LYS A 172 19.35 3.76 4.14
CA LYS A 172 20.61 4.49 4.25
C LYS A 172 21.84 3.67 3.86
N ASN A 173 21.73 2.38 3.50
CA ASN A 173 22.90 1.52 3.33
C ASN A 173 23.42 1.40 1.89
N PHE A 174 22.71 1.93 0.89
CA PHE A 174 23.17 1.95 -0.51
C PHE A 174 22.93 3.31 -1.17
N HIS A 175 24.01 4.06 -1.37
CA HIS A 175 23.96 5.51 -1.63
C HIS A 175 25.01 6.00 -2.64
N HIS A 176 25.63 5.08 -3.38
CA HIS A 176 26.51 5.43 -4.48
C HIS A 176 25.69 6.17 -5.57
N PRO A 177 26.18 7.28 -6.16
CA PRO A 177 25.42 8.08 -7.13
C PRO A 177 24.82 7.28 -8.29
N ILE A 178 25.60 6.36 -8.87
CA ILE A 178 25.14 5.44 -9.95
C ILE A 178 23.91 4.60 -9.54
N LEU A 179 23.76 4.28 -8.25
CA LEU A 179 22.65 3.48 -7.71
C LEU A 179 21.48 4.35 -7.21
N SER A 180 21.58 5.68 -7.28
CA SER A 180 20.49 6.58 -6.88
C SER A 180 19.15 6.25 -7.54
N PRO A 181 19.08 5.85 -8.83
CA PRO A 181 17.81 5.49 -9.46
C PRO A 181 17.09 4.31 -8.77
N ILE A 182 17.81 3.25 -8.41
CA ILE A 182 17.22 2.08 -7.72
C ILE A 182 16.98 2.34 -6.22
N LYS A 183 17.77 3.22 -5.60
CA LYS A 183 17.51 3.73 -4.25
C LYS A 183 16.22 4.53 -4.19
N CYS A 184 15.98 5.36 -5.19
CA CYS A 184 14.78 6.16 -5.29
C CYS A 184 13.53 5.27 -5.42
N THR A 185 13.55 4.25 -6.29
CA THR A 185 12.40 3.34 -6.42
C THR A 185 12.15 2.53 -5.17
N PHE A 186 13.19 2.00 -4.52
CA PHE A 186 13.05 1.32 -3.22
C PHE A 186 12.44 2.24 -2.15
N SER A 187 12.93 3.48 -2.05
CA SER A 187 12.41 4.45 -1.08
C SER A 187 10.94 4.78 -1.35
N LEU A 188 10.59 5.06 -2.60
CA LEU A 188 9.20 5.35 -2.99
C LEU A 188 8.27 4.18 -2.66
N GLU A 189 8.69 2.95 -2.92
CA GLU A 189 7.94 1.75 -2.60
C GLU A 189 7.64 1.61 -1.10
N CYS A 190 8.68 1.64 -0.27
CA CYS A 190 8.54 1.49 1.17
C CYS A 190 7.79 2.67 1.80
N ASP A 191 8.10 3.90 1.38
CA ASP A 191 7.46 5.10 1.91
C ASP A 191 5.96 5.16 1.55
N VAL A 192 5.59 4.78 0.32
CA VAL A 192 4.17 4.71 -0.05
C VAL A 192 3.46 3.67 0.80
N MET A 193 4.04 2.48 0.96
CA MET A 193 3.46 1.44 1.82
C MET A 193 3.26 1.93 3.25
N TYR A 194 4.30 2.51 3.86
CA TYR A 194 4.26 3.07 5.20
C TYR A 194 3.14 4.10 5.35
N ASN A 195 3.05 5.05 4.42
CA ASN A 195 2.02 6.10 4.46
C ASN A 195 0.61 5.53 4.28
N LEU A 196 0.41 4.50 3.45
CA LEU A 196 -0.89 3.85 3.30
C LEU A 196 -1.29 3.08 4.57
N LEU A 197 -0.36 2.37 5.22
CA LEU A 197 -0.63 1.68 6.49
C LEU A 197 -0.92 2.65 7.63
N MET A 198 -0.14 3.73 7.76
CA MET A 198 -0.41 4.81 8.71
C MET A 198 -1.79 5.43 8.47
N CYS A 199 -2.13 5.72 7.22
CA CYS A 199 -3.43 6.27 6.86
C CYS A 199 -4.57 5.34 7.27
N GLN A 200 -4.46 4.04 7.00
CA GLN A 200 -5.44 3.04 7.43
C GLN A 200 -5.63 3.06 8.95
N MET A 201 -4.55 3.02 9.73
CA MET A 201 -4.63 3.06 11.19
C MET A 201 -5.30 4.33 11.71
N ASN A 202 -4.89 5.49 11.17
CA ASN A 202 -5.45 6.78 11.56
C ASN A 202 -6.93 6.91 11.19
N ILE A 203 -7.36 6.34 10.05
CA ILE A 203 -8.79 6.29 9.66
C ILE A 203 -9.57 5.46 10.68
N CYS A 204 -9.08 4.27 11.04
CA CYS A 204 -9.73 3.39 12.01
C CYS A 204 -9.80 4.02 13.42
N ARG A 205 -8.89 4.93 13.76
CA ARG A 205 -8.88 5.73 14.99
C ARG A 205 -9.61 7.07 14.85
N CYS A 206 -10.26 7.33 13.71
CA CYS A 206 -10.96 8.58 13.40
C CYS A 206 -10.10 9.86 13.53
N GLN A 207 -8.81 9.78 13.19
CA GLN A 207 -7.88 10.91 13.21
C GLN A 207 -7.82 11.61 11.83
N PHE A 208 -8.72 12.57 11.62
CA PHE A 208 -8.91 13.24 10.31
C PHE A 208 -7.62 13.79 9.68
N LEU A 209 -6.94 14.74 10.35
CA LEU A 209 -5.77 15.41 9.77
C LEU A 209 -4.60 14.44 9.53
N PRO A 210 -4.18 13.59 10.50
CA PRO A 210 -3.15 12.59 10.26
C PRO A 210 -3.46 11.66 9.08
N SER A 211 -4.70 11.17 8.96
CA SER A 211 -5.13 10.38 7.80
C SER A 211 -4.96 11.14 6.49
N LEU A 212 -5.40 12.40 6.44
CA LEU A 212 -5.32 13.24 5.24
C LEU A 212 -3.86 13.48 4.81
N LEU A 213 -2.97 13.79 5.75
CA LEU A 213 -1.55 14.06 5.46
C LEU A 213 -0.85 12.81 4.91
N HIS A 214 -1.03 11.65 5.55
CA HIS A 214 -0.45 10.40 5.04
C HIS A 214 -1.02 10.00 3.67
N LEU A 215 -2.32 10.23 3.44
CA LEU A 215 -2.94 9.97 2.15
C LEU A 215 -2.37 10.87 1.05
N HIS A 216 -2.16 12.16 1.35
CA HIS A 216 -1.52 13.12 0.46
C HIS A 216 -0.05 12.76 0.17
N ASP A 217 0.69 12.34 1.18
CA ASP A 217 2.09 11.93 1.04
C ASP A 217 2.23 10.68 0.17
N ALA A 218 1.39 9.67 0.40
CA ALA A 218 1.33 8.49 -0.46
C ALA A 218 0.97 8.88 -1.90
N HIS A 219 0.01 9.78 -2.08
CA HIS A 219 -0.40 10.27 -3.40
C HIS A 219 0.75 10.98 -4.14
N SER A 220 1.44 11.91 -3.48
CA SER A 220 2.55 12.68 -4.05
C SER A 220 3.71 11.78 -4.46
N LYS A 221 4.06 10.81 -3.61
CA LYS A 221 5.11 9.81 -3.91
C LYS A 221 4.72 8.90 -5.07
N LEU A 222 3.47 8.45 -5.15
CA LEU A 222 2.97 7.67 -6.30
C LEU A 222 3.03 8.46 -7.61
N ILE A 223 2.67 9.76 -7.61
CA ILE A 223 2.82 10.63 -8.78
C ILE A 223 4.29 10.73 -9.19
N SER A 224 5.19 10.99 -8.23
CA SER A 224 6.64 11.03 -8.50
C SER A 224 7.12 9.73 -9.14
N TRP A 225 6.67 8.59 -8.62
CA TRP A 225 7.05 7.28 -9.14
C TRP A 225 6.52 7.04 -10.56
N ALA A 226 5.27 7.42 -10.85
CA ALA A 226 4.72 7.37 -12.21
C ALA A 226 5.50 8.27 -13.18
N GLY A 227 5.90 9.46 -12.75
CA GLY A 227 6.71 10.39 -13.53
C GLY A 227 8.06 9.80 -13.96
N MET A 228 8.61 8.86 -13.18
CA MET A 228 9.83 8.13 -13.56
C MET A 228 9.55 7.11 -14.68
N ALA A 229 8.42 6.40 -14.62
CA ALA A 229 8.07 5.37 -15.60
C ALA A 229 7.75 5.92 -17.01
N VAL A 230 7.28 7.17 -17.10
CA VAL A 230 6.96 7.82 -18.38
C VAL A 230 8.22 8.46 -18.96
N THR A 231 8.84 7.83 -19.96
CA THR A 231 9.85 8.51 -20.79
C THR A 231 9.21 9.38 -21.87
N ARG A 232 9.82 10.54 -22.11
CA ARG A 232 9.65 11.42 -23.30
C ARG A 232 10.00 10.74 -24.63
N ASP A 233 10.29 9.43 -24.68
CA ASP A 233 10.59 8.68 -25.91
C ASP A 233 9.39 8.62 -26.88
N GLN A 234 8.22 9.12 -26.46
CA GLN A 234 7.05 9.31 -27.33
C GLN A 234 7.01 10.66 -28.08
N GLN A 235 7.95 11.58 -27.85
CA GLN A 235 7.97 12.85 -28.61
C GLN A 235 8.43 12.71 -30.08
N GLY A 236 8.96 11.54 -30.47
CA GLY A 236 9.40 11.27 -31.85
C GLY A 236 8.40 10.54 -32.75
N LYS A 237 7.22 10.12 -32.25
CA LYS A 237 6.20 9.44 -33.07
C LYS A 237 4.82 10.05 -32.85
N LYS A 238 4.64 11.26 -33.38
CA LYS A 238 3.31 11.73 -33.76
C LYS A 238 2.81 10.87 -34.93
N LEU A 239 1.51 10.57 -34.90
CA LEU A 239 0.69 9.88 -35.92
C LEU A 239 0.60 8.35 -35.77
N SER A 240 -0.17 7.91 -34.77
CA SER A 240 -1.06 6.75 -34.94
C SER A 240 -2.35 7.00 -34.16
N PHE A 241 -3.40 7.40 -34.88
CA PHE A 241 -4.77 7.40 -34.37
C PHE A 241 -5.19 5.94 -34.18
N GLY A 242 -5.36 5.49 -32.94
CA GLY A 242 -6.02 4.20 -32.64
C GLY A 242 -5.33 3.26 -31.65
N ALA A 243 -4.11 3.53 -31.21
CA ALA A 243 -3.47 2.72 -30.16
C ALA A 243 -3.47 3.52 -28.84
N SER A 244 -4.32 3.12 -27.90
CA SER A 244 -4.14 3.50 -26.50
C SER A 244 -2.77 2.99 -26.07
N SER A 245 -1.78 3.89 -26.02
CA SER A 245 -0.48 3.65 -25.44
C SER A 245 -0.67 3.36 -23.95
N ARG A 246 -1.01 2.11 -23.62
CA ARG A 246 -1.01 1.62 -22.25
C ARG A 246 0.45 1.58 -21.85
N SER A 247 0.91 2.58 -21.10
CA SER A 247 2.11 2.41 -20.29
C SER A 247 1.89 1.10 -19.50
N VAL A 248 2.75 0.10 -19.68
CA VAL A 248 2.64 -1.16 -18.94
C VAL A 248 2.90 -0.81 -17.48
N VAL A 249 1.83 -0.59 -16.72
CA VAL A 249 1.96 -0.22 -15.32
C VAL A 249 2.14 -1.50 -14.51
N HIS A 250 3.23 -1.58 -13.76
CA HIS A 250 3.62 -2.78 -13.03
C HIS A 250 2.59 -3.20 -11.97
N PRO A 251 2.33 -4.51 -11.80
CA PRO A 251 1.33 -5.02 -10.87
C PRO A 251 1.46 -4.49 -9.44
N LEU A 252 2.67 -4.41 -8.89
CA LEU A 252 2.90 -3.85 -7.57
C LEU A 252 2.43 -2.38 -7.46
N TYR A 253 2.82 -1.54 -8.42
CA TYR A 253 2.40 -0.14 -8.45
C TYR A 253 0.86 -0.01 -8.62
N GLN A 254 0.27 -0.84 -9.47
CA GLN A 254 -1.19 -0.91 -9.63
C GLN A 254 -1.89 -1.32 -8.34
N TRP A 255 -1.33 -2.27 -7.61
CA TRP A 255 -1.86 -2.68 -6.33
C TRP A 255 -1.79 -1.55 -5.29
N LEU A 256 -0.68 -0.80 -5.22
CA LEU A 256 -0.57 0.38 -4.35
C LEU A 256 -1.63 1.44 -4.69
N LEU A 257 -1.90 1.67 -5.97
CA LEU A 257 -2.99 2.55 -6.40
C LEU A 257 -4.36 2.06 -5.95
N LYS A 258 -4.63 0.75 -6.03
CA LYS A 258 -5.88 0.16 -5.54
C LYS A 258 -6.02 0.30 -4.03
N PHE A 259 -4.95 0.06 -3.27
CA PHE A 259 -4.97 0.24 -1.82
C PHE A 259 -5.23 1.71 -1.46
N LYS A 260 -4.53 2.66 -2.11
CA LYS A 260 -4.85 4.10 -1.96
C LYS A 260 -6.31 4.40 -2.30
N GLY A 261 -6.84 3.85 -3.39
CA GLY A 261 -8.24 4.06 -3.80
C GLY A 261 -9.24 3.61 -2.74
N LEU A 262 -9.00 2.44 -2.13
CA LEU A 262 -9.80 1.96 -1.00
C LEU A 262 -9.72 2.93 0.18
N LEU A 263 -8.52 3.39 0.56
CA LEU A 263 -8.36 4.31 1.68
C LEU A 263 -9.05 5.66 1.41
N ILE A 264 -9.00 6.18 0.18
CA ILE A 264 -9.77 7.37 -0.21
C ILE A 264 -11.27 7.11 -0.01
N SER A 265 -11.76 5.96 -0.45
CA SER A 265 -13.18 5.57 -0.33
C SER A 265 -13.59 5.47 1.15
N LYS A 266 -12.76 4.86 1.99
CA LYS A 266 -12.99 4.71 3.44
C LYS A 266 -12.93 6.06 4.16
N PHE A 267 -11.88 6.85 3.91
CA PHE A 267 -11.71 8.21 4.44
C PHE A 267 -12.92 9.08 4.11
N SER A 268 -13.41 9.01 2.88
CA SER A 268 -14.57 9.76 2.41
C SER A 268 -15.85 9.45 3.19
N LEU A 269 -16.06 8.17 3.54
CA LEU A 269 -17.20 7.75 4.36
C LEU A 269 -17.02 8.19 5.83
N TYR A 270 -15.87 7.88 6.42
CA TYR A 270 -15.60 8.07 7.86
C TYR A 270 -15.61 9.55 8.25
N PHE A 271 -15.20 10.41 7.31
CA PHE A 271 -15.14 11.85 7.51
C PHE A 271 -16.13 12.61 6.63
N HIS A 272 -17.17 11.94 6.15
CA HIS A 272 -18.19 12.53 5.28
C HIS A 272 -18.72 13.86 5.83
N ASP A 273 -19.10 13.88 7.11
CA ASP A 273 -19.66 15.07 7.76
C ASP A 273 -18.64 16.18 7.97
N THR A 274 -17.36 15.82 8.08
CA THR A 274 -16.27 16.82 8.14
C THR A 274 -16.08 17.43 6.75
N LEU A 275 -16.02 16.60 5.71
CA LEU A 275 -15.83 17.03 4.33
C LEU A 275 -17.00 17.88 3.82
N SER A 276 -18.24 17.49 4.12
CA SER A 276 -19.44 18.22 3.69
C SER A 276 -19.56 19.60 4.34
N ARG A 277 -19.00 19.80 5.53
CA ARG A 277 -18.95 21.09 6.23
C ARG A 277 -17.79 21.97 5.79
N GLN A 278 -16.71 21.39 5.27
CA GLN A 278 -15.46 22.11 4.96
C GLN A 278 -15.26 22.36 3.46
N ALA A 279 -16.05 21.76 2.58
CA ALA A 279 -15.96 21.93 1.14
C ALA A 279 -17.34 22.15 0.49
N PRO A 280 -17.43 22.91 -0.63
CA PRO A 280 -18.66 23.07 -1.38
C PRO A 280 -19.24 21.72 -1.86
N ALA A 281 -20.57 21.58 -1.81
CA ALA A 281 -21.25 20.34 -2.20
C ALA A 281 -20.88 19.78 -3.60
N PRO A 282 -20.67 20.62 -4.65
CA PRO A 282 -20.21 20.11 -5.95
C PRO A 282 -18.82 19.47 -5.90
N GLU A 283 -17.92 20.02 -5.08
CA GLU A 283 -16.55 19.49 -4.92
C GLU A 283 -16.56 18.17 -4.18
N VAL A 284 -17.34 18.07 -3.10
CA VAL A 284 -17.53 16.82 -2.35
C VAL A 284 -18.11 15.74 -3.27
N LYS A 285 -19.14 16.07 -4.07
CA LYS A 285 -19.70 15.12 -5.06
C LYS A 285 -18.68 14.70 -6.12
N ALA A 286 -17.89 15.63 -6.63
CA ALA A 286 -16.84 15.33 -7.61
C ALA A 286 -15.72 14.47 -7.00
N LEU A 287 -15.40 14.65 -5.71
CA LEU A 287 -14.47 13.79 -4.97
C LEU A 287 -15.04 12.38 -4.81
N MET A 288 -16.30 12.26 -4.38
CA MET A 288 -16.98 10.96 -4.20
C MET A 288 -17.04 10.17 -5.51
N ALA A 289 -17.35 10.83 -6.63
CA ALA A 289 -17.43 10.21 -7.94
C ALA A 289 -16.10 9.64 -8.46
N LYS A 290 -14.97 10.07 -7.90
CA LYS A 290 -13.62 9.59 -8.25
C LYS A 290 -13.12 8.47 -7.33
N THR A 291 -13.88 8.12 -6.30
CA THR A 291 -13.50 7.04 -5.39
C THR A 291 -13.62 5.69 -6.08
N SER A 292 -12.81 4.71 -5.67
CA SER A 292 -12.91 3.36 -6.21
C SER A 292 -14.19 2.65 -5.78
N ILE A 293 -14.74 3.04 -4.62
CA ILE A 293 -16.01 2.53 -4.08
C ILE A 293 -16.78 3.69 -3.49
N ASP A 294 -17.92 4.03 -4.08
CA ASP A 294 -18.84 5.03 -3.52
C ASP A 294 -19.69 4.39 -2.42
N PHE A 295 -19.15 4.36 -1.19
CA PHE A 295 -19.87 3.81 -0.04
C PHE A 295 -21.13 4.59 0.31
N LEU A 296 -21.12 5.91 0.13
CA LEU A 296 -22.29 6.75 0.40
C LEU A 296 -23.45 6.38 -0.52
N ALA A 297 -23.21 6.28 -1.83
CA ALA A 297 -24.23 5.88 -2.79
C ALA A 297 -24.72 4.44 -2.55
N LYS A 298 -23.83 3.52 -2.15
CA LYS A 298 -24.20 2.16 -1.77
C LYS A 298 -25.11 2.14 -0.55
N ILE A 299 -24.74 2.85 0.52
CA ILE A 299 -25.54 2.95 1.75
C ILE A 299 -26.88 3.61 1.47
N ALA A 300 -26.92 4.70 0.71
CA ALA A 300 -28.16 5.38 0.34
C ALA A 300 -29.10 4.47 -0.49
N THR A 301 -28.52 3.70 -1.43
CA THR A 301 -29.28 2.74 -2.22
C THR A 301 -29.82 1.60 -1.35
N PHE A 302 -28.99 1.09 -0.44
CA PHE A 302 -29.37 0.04 0.51
C PHE A 302 -30.48 0.50 1.46
N GLN A 303 -30.35 1.68 2.05
CA GLN A 303 -31.33 2.26 2.96
C GLN A 303 -32.69 2.40 2.26
N ARG A 304 -32.73 2.97 1.06
CA ARG A 304 -33.96 3.12 0.27
C ARG A 304 -34.58 1.78 -0.14
N LYS A 305 -33.77 0.77 -0.47
CA LYS A 305 -34.27 -0.55 -0.92
C LYS A 305 -34.76 -1.43 0.22
N SER A 306 -34.12 -1.34 1.40
CA SER A 306 -34.52 -2.11 2.58
C SER A 306 -35.60 -1.43 3.43
N ASP A 307 -35.86 -0.14 3.16
CA ASP A 307 -36.69 0.73 3.99
C ASP A 307 -36.14 0.84 5.42
N ALA A 308 -34.82 0.96 5.52
CA ALA A 308 -34.17 1.20 6.80
C ALA A 308 -34.40 2.64 7.25
N THR A 309 -34.64 2.82 8.54
CA THR A 309 -34.76 4.14 9.18
C THR A 309 -33.47 4.92 9.01
N CYS A 310 -32.36 4.28 9.36
CA CYS A 310 -31.02 4.83 9.17
C CYS A 310 -29.97 3.71 9.15
N VAL A 311 -28.83 4.04 8.56
CA VAL A 311 -27.57 3.31 8.64
C VAL A 311 -26.56 4.23 9.33
N SER A 312 -25.96 3.78 10.42
CA SER A 312 -24.97 4.56 11.18
C SER A 312 -23.65 3.83 11.30
N LEU A 313 -22.56 4.57 11.38
CA LEU A 313 -21.23 4.07 11.71
C LEU A 313 -20.86 4.62 13.09
N ILE A 314 -20.63 3.70 14.03
CA ILE A 314 -20.48 3.99 15.45
C ILE A 314 -19.05 3.71 15.86
N LEU A 315 -18.38 4.72 16.38
CA LEU A 315 -17.03 4.62 16.94
C LEU A 315 -17.14 4.29 18.42
N GLU A 316 -16.37 3.32 18.88
CA GLU A 316 -16.21 3.01 20.29
C GLU A 316 -14.95 3.67 20.84
N LEU A 317 -15.14 4.55 21.84
CA LEU A 317 -14.06 5.32 22.48
C LEU A 317 -13.59 4.72 23.81
N THR A 318 -14.19 3.61 24.23
CA THR A 318 -13.77 2.89 25.43
C THR A 318 -12.31 2.44 25.26
N GLU A 319 -11.49 2.71 26.28
CA GLU A 319 -10.09 2.26 26.35
C GLU A 319 -9.17 2.85 25.25
N MET A 320 -9.50 4.00 24.67
CA MET A 320 -8.55 4.71 23.82
C MET A 320 -7.45 5.39 24.66
N ASP A 321 -6.18 5.14 24.31
CA ASP A 321 -5.02 5.74 24.97
C ASP A 321 -5.01 7.27 24.81
N GLU A 322 -5.44 7.76 23.65
CA GLU A 322 -5.53 9.18 23.30
C GLU A 322 -6.97 9.70 23.44
N ALA A 323 -7.12 10.94 23.92
CA ALA A 323 -8.43 11.58 24.01
C ALA A 323 -8.98 11.86 22.60
N TYR A 324 -10.20 11.37 22.32
CA TYR A 324 -10.88 11.69 21.07
C TYR A 324 -11.32 13.16 21.09
N HIS A 325 -10.75 13.95 20.17
CA HIS A 325 -11.01 15.39 20.11
C HIS A 325 -12.27 15.76 19.31
N GLY A 326 -12.94 14.79 18.70
CA GLY A 326 -14.05 15.01 17.78
C GLY A 326 -13.63 15.01 16.31
N PRO A 327 -14.59 15.16 15.38
CA PRO A 327 -14.32 15.15 13.94
C PRO A 327 -13.52 16.37 13.48
N GLY A 328 -12.62 16.17 12.51
CA GLY A 328 -11.88 17.26 11.86
C GLY A 328 -10.57 17.67 12.56
N TYR A 329 -10.11 18.88 12.25
CA TYR A 329 -8.87 19.42 12.81
C TYR A 329 -9.11 20.02 14.21
N HIS A 330 -8.24 19.64 15.14
CA HIS A 330 -8.19 20.20 16.48
C HIS A 330 -6.80 20.72 16.78
N HIS A 331 -6.73 21.88 17.43
CA HIS A 331 -5.45 22.44 17.85
C HIS A 331 -4.79 21.50 18.88
N PRO A 332 -3.47 21.18 18.77
CA PRO A 332 -2.81 20.20 19.64
C PRO A 332 -2.84 20.53 21.14
N LYS A 333 -3.04 21.82 21.48
CA LYS A 333 -3.16 22.28 22.88
C LYS A 333 -4.61 22.31 23.39
N LYS A 334 -5.59 21.88 22.59
CA LYS A 334 -7.00 21.84 23.01
C LYS A 334 -7.15 20.70 24.02
N ILE A 335 -7.43 21.06 25.27
CA ILE A 335 -7.80 20.09 26.29
C ILE A 335 -9.24 19.66 26.01
N THR A 336 -9.46 18.35 25.93
CA THR A 336 -10.79 17.76 25.82
C THR A 336 -10.94 16.72 26.92
N ASP A 337 -12.06 16.79 27.63
CA ASP A 337 -12.39 15.78 28.64
C ASP A 337 -12.58 14.41 27.98
N LYS A 338 -12.22 13.35 28.70
CA LYS A 338 -12.49 12.00 28.22
C LYS A 338 -14.02 11.81 28.13
N PRO A 339 -14.53 11.29 27.02
CA PRO A 339 -15.96 11.03 26.88
C PRO A 339 -16.42 10.04 27.97
N THR A 340 -17.67 10.21 28.42
CA THR A 340 -18.28 9.32 29.42
C THR A 340 -19.71 8.96 29.00
N GLY A 341 -20.18 7.79 29.44
CA GLY A 341 -21.54 7.32 29.18
C GLY A 341 -21.87 7.27 27.68
N VAL A 342 -22.85 8.07 27.26
CA VAL A 342 -23.37 8.11 25.88
C VAL A 342 -22.31 8.60 24.89
N ASP A 343 -21.41 9.48 25.32
CA ASP A 343 -20.40 10.08 24.46
C ASP A 343 -19.26 9.11 24.11
N ASN A 344 -19.21 7.92 24.73
CA ASN A 344 -18.27 6.86 24.37
C ASN A 344 -18.59 6.19 23.03
N PHE A 345 -19.79 6.41 22.49
CA PHE A 345 -20.27 5.75 21.27
C PHE A 345 -20.82 6.76 20.26
N PRO A 346 -20.03 7.75 19.78
CA PRO A 346 -20.54 8.70 18.80
C PRO A 346 -20.85 8.02 17.46
N ALA A 347 -21.90 8.48 16.79
CA ALA A 347 -22.09 8.23 15.37
C ALA A 347 -21.15 9.14 14.58
N ILE A 348 -20.17 8.57 13.89
CA ILE A 348 -19.27 9.33 13.01
C ILE A 348 -19.86 9.54 11.61
N PHE A 349 -20.91 8.77 11.30
CA PHE A 349 -21.70 8.87 10.08
C PHE A 349 -23.10 8.33 10.35
N THR A 350 -24.12 9.01 9.84
CA THR A 350 -25.51 8.51 9.80
C THR A 350 -26.15 8.88 8.46
N PHE A 351 -26.96 7.98 7.91
CA PHE A 351 -27.75 8.24 6.72
C PHE A 351 -29.11 7.53 6.76
N PRO A 352 -30.22 8.20 6.37
CA PRO A 352 -30.33 9.64 6.12
C PRO A 352 -30.30 10.44 7.42
N GLY A 353 -29.90 11.71 7.33
CA GLY A 353 -29.98 12.66 8.44
C GLY A 353 -28.99 12.43 9.57
N GLU A 354 -29.37 12.83 10.78
CA GLU A 354 -28.53 12.79 11.98
C GLU A 354 -28.81 11.55 12.84
N LYS A 355 -27.95 11.30 13.84
CA LYS A 355 -28.12 10.18 14.76
C LYS A 355 -29.46 10.26 15.52
N PRO A 356 -30.18 9.16 15.70
CA PRO A 356 -31.45 9.18 16.42
C PRO A 356 -31.22 9.25 17.94
N ASP A 357 -31.08 10.47 18.48
CA ASP A 357 -30.71 10.73 19.89
C ASP A 357 -31.55 9.97 20.91
N LYS A 358 -32.87 9.92 20.73
CA LYS A 358 -33.79 9.26 21.66
C LYS A 358 -33.61 7.74 21.73
N LEU A 359 -33.03 7.13 20.70
CA LEU A 359 -32.81 5.68 20.61
C LEU A 359 -31.38 5.28 20.97
N TRP A 360 -30.47 6.25 21.02
CA TRP A 360 -29.05 6.01 21.20
C TRP A 360 -28.69 5.26 22.49
N PRO A 361 -29.33 5.54 23.65
CA PRO A 361 -29.10 4.75 24.85
C PRO A 361 -29.38 3.25 24.67
N ASN A 362 -30.44 2.89 23.93
CA ASN A 362 -30.77 1.49 23.63
C ASN A 362 -29.73 0.87 22.69
N VAL A 363 -29.25 1.63 21.70
CA VAL A 363 -28.17 1.19 20.80
C VAL A 363 -26.90 0.86 21.60
N ILE A 364 -26.51 1.74 22.53
CA ILE A 364 -25.34 1.53 23.39
C ILE A 364 -25.51 0.29 24.27
N MET A 365 -26.69 0.11 24.87
CA MET A 365 -27.01 -1.09 25.65
C MET A 365 -26.83 -2.36 24.81
N ILE A 366 -27.30 -2.37 23.55
CA ILE A 366 -27.14 -3.50 22.64
C ILE A 366 -25.65 -3.72 22.31
N LEU A 367 -24.90 -2.67 21.97
CA LEU A 367 -23.47 -2.75 21.67
C LEU A 367 -22.68 -3.36 22.83
N MET A 368 -22.93 -2.88 24.06
CA MET A 368 -22.30 -3.41 25.27
C MET A 368 -22.69 -4.86 25.53
N ALA A 369 -23.99 -5.19 25.43
CA ALA A 369 -24.47 -6.56 25.64
C ALA A 369 -23.97 -7.55 24.58
N LYS A 370 -23.55 -7.06 23.41
CA LYS A 370 -23.12 -7.85 22.26
C LYS A 370 -21.65 -7.66 21.91
N ALA A 371 -20.85 -7.05 22.78
CA ALA A 371 -19.46 -6.68 22.51
C ALA A 371 -18.59 -7.89 22.14
N ASP A 372 -18.72 -9.01 22.88
CA ASP A 372 -17.98 -10.24 22.58
C ASP A 372 -18.41 -10.83 21.22
N GLU A 373 -19.72 -10.92 20.97
CA GLU A 373 -20.25 -11.43 19.69
C GLU A 373 -19.78 -10.58 18.50
N LEU A 374 -19.66 -9.26 18.66
CA LEU A 374 -19.12 -8.34 17.65
C LEU A 374 -17.62 -8.52 17.44
N SER A 375 -16.86 -8.72 18.52
CA SER A 375 -15.39 -8.79 18.49
C SER A 375 -14.86 -10.05 17.80
N TYR A 376 -15.59 -11.17 17.92
CA TYR A 376 -15.18 -12.46 17.36
C TYR A 376 -15.97 -12.87 16.10
N GLY A 377 -17.00 -12.10 15.72
CA GLY A 377 -17.97 -12.47 14.69
C GLY A 377 -17.74 -11.81 13.32
N GLU A 378 -17.68 -12.62 12.26
CA GLU A 378 -17.97 -12.15 10.89
C GLU A 378 -19.48 -12.08 10.62
N LYS A 379 -20.30 -12.54 11.58
CA LYS A 379 -21.74 -12.62 11.46
C LYS A 379 -22.36 -11.27 11.80
N ILE A 380 -23.41 -10.93 11.05
CA ILE A 380 -24.29 -9.85 11.41
C ILE A 380 -25.10 -10.24 12.66
N ILE A 381 -25.11 -9.35 13.65
CA ILE A 381 -25.91 -9.49 14.86
C ILE A 381 -27.27 -8.90 14.61
N TYR A 382 -28.31 -9.62 15.02
CA TYR A 382 -29.70 -9.18 14.97
C TYR A 382 -30.23 -8.96 16.38
N PHE A 383 -31.00 -7.90 16.56
CA PHE A 383 -31.74 -7.64 17.79
C PHE A 383 -33.10 -7.02 17.47
N PHE A 384 -34.16 -7.48 18.14
CA PHE A 384 -35.49 -6.89 18.06
C PHE A 384 -35.95 -6.47 19.44
N ASP A 385 -36.28 -5.19 19.59
CA ASP A 385 -36.85 -4.62 20.81
C ASP A 385 -38.37 -4.70 20.73
N GLU A 386 -38.97 -5.63 21.47
CA GLU A 386 -40.42 -5.81 21.50
C GLU A 386 -41.17 -4.62 22.10
N ARG A 387 -40.54 -3.83 22.98
CA ARG A 387 -41.19 -2.67 23.61
C ARG A 387 -41.25 -1.48 22.66
N MET A 388 -40.14 -1.24 21.96
CA MET A 388 -40.01 -0.15 21.00
C MET A 388 -40.50 -0.52 19.60
N GLN A 389 -40.74 -1.81 19.34
CA GLN A 389 -41.06 -2.38 18.02
C GLN A 389 -39.99 -2.09 16.96
N LYS A 390 -38.70 -2.06 17.35
CA LYS A 390 -37.58 -1.74 16.44
C LYS A 390 -36.64 -2.90 16.25
N THR A 391 -36.11 -3.04 15.03
CA THR A 391 -35.08 -4.03 14.70
C THR A 391 -33.74 -3.35 14.42
N TYR A 392 -32.67 -3.99 14.90
CA TYR A 392 -31.29 -3.57 14.79
C TYR A 392 -30.47 -4.68 14.13
N PHE A 393 -29.69 -4.34 13.11
CA PHE A 393 -28.65 -5.21 12.57
C PHE A 393 -27.30 -4.54 12.78
N LEU A 394 -26.33 -5.27 13.34
CA LEU A 394 -25.01 -4.76 13.66
C LEU A 394 -23.93 -5.60 12.98
N GLY A 395 -22.93 -4.94 12.42
CA GLY A 395 -21.76 -5.58 11.83
C GLY A 395 -20.48 -4.85 12.19
N GLN A 396 -19.47 -5.57 12.65
CA GLN A 396 -18.17 -4.98 12.97
C GLN A 396 -17.41 -4.66 11.68
N VAL A 397 -16.98 -3.41 11.55
CA VAL A 397 -16.25 -2.88 10.39
C VAL A 397 -14.76 -2.81 10.66
N ASP A 398 -14.37 -2.35 11.85
CA ASP A 398 -13.01 -2.32 12.38
C ASP A 398 -13.07 -2.64 13.89
N PRO A 399 -11.96 -2.93 14.58
CA PRO A 399 -11.99 -3.34 15.99
C PRO A 399 -12.80 -2.42 16.91
N LYS A 400 -12.79 -1.10 16.66
CA LYS A 400 -13.52 -0.07 17.42
C LYS A 400 -14.66 0.58 16.60
N MET A 401 -15.09 -0.04 15.50
CA MET A 401 -16.08 0.53 14.59
C MET A 401 -17.19 -0.46 14.24
N THR A 402 -18.44 -0.07 14.52
CA THR A 402 -19.62 -0.91 14.24
C THR A 402 -20.58 -0.19 13.31
N MET A 403 -21.03 -0.88 12.26
CA MET A 403 -22.11 -0.42 11.41
C MET A 403 -23.46 -0.91 11.96
N LEU A 404 -24.40 0.00 12.14
CA LEU A 404 -25.76 -0.23 12.60
C LEU A 404 -26.75 0.03 11.48
N VAL A 405 -27.74 -0.85 11.30
CA VAL A 405 -28.93 -0.63 10.49
C VAL A 405 -30.16 -0.71 11.38
N LEU A 406 -30.98 0.34 11.37
CA LEU A 406 -32.16 0.48 12.22
C LEU A 406 -33.45 0.41 11.39
N PHE A 407 -34.45 -0.32 11.87
CA PHE A 407 -35.79 -0.37 11.30
C PHE A 407 -36.86 -0.01 12.35
N GLU A 408 -37.88 0.74 11.95
CA GLU A 408 -39.06 1.08 12.77
C GLU A 408 -40.06 -0.07 12.94
N ASN A 409 -39.76 -1.25 12.37
CA ASN A 409 -40.63 -2.42 12.43
C ASN A 409 -39.82 -3.71 12.61
N LYS A 410 -40.52 -4.77 13.04
CA LYS A 410 -39.95 -6.12 13.12
C LYS A 410 -39.51 -6.58 11.74
N LYS A 411 -38.22 -6.84 11.56
CA LYS A 411 -37.67 -7.53 10.39
C LYS A 411 -37.34 -8.98 10.72
N ASN A 412 -37.22 -9.80 9.68
CA ASN A 412 -36.76 -11.19 9.84
C ASN A 412 -35.25 -11.21 10.10
N GLU A 413 -34.80 -11.91 11.13
CA GLU A 413 -33.36 -12.13 11.39
C GLU A 413 -32.63 -12.69 10.17
N LYS A 414 -33.30 -13.57 9.41
CA LYS A 414 -32.77 -14.24 8.22
C LYS A 414 -33.04 -13.45 6.93
N ASP A 415 -33.29 -12.14 7.01
CA ASP A 415 -33.42 -11.30 5.81
C ASP A 415 -32.12 -11.33 5.00
N THR A 416 -32.12 -12.10 3.92
CA THR A 416 -30.93 -12.35 3.10
C THR A 416 -30.41 -11.07 2.46
N TYR A 417 -31.28 -10.13 2.08
CA TYR A 417 -30.85 -8.88 1.44
C TYR A 417 -30.10 -8.00 2.43
N VAL A 418 -30.64 -7.83 3.64
CA VAL A 418 -30.01 -7.04 4.72
C VAL A 418 -28.69 -7.67 5.15
N ASN A 419 -28.69 -8.97 5.45
CA ASN A 419 -27.50 -9.68 5.92
C ASN A 419 -26.37 -9.64 4.88
N ASN A 420 -26.67 -9.95 3.61
CA ASN A 420 -25.64 -9.98 2.57
C ASN A 420 -25.08 -8.58 2.29
N THR A 421 -25.94 -7.57 2.20
CA THR A 421 -25.50 -6.20 1.90
C THR A 421 -24.65 -5.62 3.04
N LEU A 422 -25.08 -5.81 4.29
CA LEU A 422 -24.32 -5.33 5.46
C LEU A 422 -22.99 -6.09 5.61
N SER A 423 -22.99 -7.41 5.41
CA SER A 423 -21.77 -8.21 5.42
C SER A 423 -20.78 -7.77 4.32
N GLU A 424 -21.27 -7.50 3.11
CA GLU A 424 -20.44 -6.99 2.01
C GLU A 424 -19.84 -5.62 2.34
N LEU A 425 -20.62 -4.68 2.88
CA LEU A 425 -20.14 -3.36 3.29
C LEU A 425 -19.05 -3.47 4.36
N CYS A 426 -19.28 -4.28 5.40
CA CYS A 426 -18.29 -4.51 6.46
C CYS A 426 -17.00 -5.12 5.89
N ALA A 427 -17.12 -6.16 5.05
CA ALA A 427 -15.96 -6.80 4.43
C ALA A 427 -15.16 -5.86 3.51
N GLN A 428 -15.83 -4.97 2.77
CA GLN A 428 -15.17 -3.99 1.91
C GLN A 428 -14.39 -2.95 2.74
N LEU A 429 -14.97 -2.48 3.83
CA LEU A 429 -14.35 -1.47 4.71
C LEU A 429 -13.21 -2.04 5.57
N LYS A 430 -13.23 -3.34 5.92
CA LYS A 430 -12.11 -4.05 6.58
C LYS A 430 -10.83 -4.04 5.73
N GLY A 431 -10.97 -4.06 4.40
CA GLY A 431 -9.85 -3.95 3.46
C GLY A 431 -8.97 -5.20 3.31
N SER A 432 -9.23 -6.30 4.02
CA SER A 432 -8.49 -7.57 3.84
C SER A 432 -8.46 -8.03 2.37
N ARG A 433 -9.56 -7.81 1.64
CA ARG A 433 -9.66 -8.14 0.21
C ARG A 433 -8.64 -7.40 -0.65
N VAL A 434 -8.32 -6.13 -0.38
CA VAL A 434 -7.31 -5.43 -1.19
C VAL A 434 -5.93 -5.99 -0.92
N LEU A 435 -5.62 -6.34 0.34
CA LEU A 435 -4.35 -6.98 0.68
C LEU A 435 -4.20 -8.36 -0.01
N LEU A 436 -5.26 -9.16 -0.06
CA LEU A 436 -5.27 -10.45 -0.76
C LEU A 436 -5.04 -10.32 -2.28
N GLN A 437 -5.36 -9.17 -2.89
CA GLN A 437 -5.07 -8.91 -4.31
C GLN A 437 -3.57 -8.77 -4.62
N LEU A 438 -2.68 -8.79 -3.63
CA LEU A 438 -1.25 -8.96 -3.90
C LEU A 438 -0.94 -10.29 -4.61
N ARG A 439 -1.83 -11.30 -4.50
CA ARG A 439 -1.72 -12.60 -5.18
C ARG A 439 -2.41 -12.66 -6.56
N SER A 440 -3.15 -11.62 -6.96
CA SER A 440 -4.08 -11.68 -8.11
C SER A 440 -3.43 -11.36 -9.44
#